data_AF-A0AAV4CGL8-F1
#
_entry.id   AF-A0AAV4CGL8-F1
#
_cell.length_a   1.000
_cell.length_b   1.000
_cell.length_c   1.000
_cell.angle_alpha   90.00
_cell.angle_beta   90.00
_cell.angle_gamma   90.00
#
_symmetry.space_group_name_H-M   'P 1'
#
loop_
_entity.id
_entity.type
_entity.pdbx_description
1 polymer ?
#
loop_
_entity_poly.entity_id
_entity_poly.type
_entity_poly.pdbx_seq_one_letter_code
_entity_poly.pdbx_strand_id
1 'polypeptide(L)'
;MRLLWYRFTDEDKRSMEFVRAALGQDVLRRFGIVAVTCGDNFHFEQEQTGISFDQWVGQQTGAFNDLVVECQRRTVLFDNMTRDEALKDVQIRQLLEKVRNLSSVRYTAEHFNLSAKGRQRELVAAEEPRICMNVMQQVTSISDELRRILSSNPESEIPALRALLVRCDRLNSS
;
A
#
# COMPACT_ATOMS: atom_id res chain seq x y z
N MET A 1 17.57 -5.60 -22.61
CA MET A 1 17.53 -6.87 -21.87
C MET A 1 16.71 -6.61 -20.60
N ARG A 2 15.55 -7.24 -20.44
CA ARG A 2 14.70 -7.07 -19.24
C ARG A 2 15.27 -7.97 -18.16
N LEU A 3 15.65 -7.41 -17.03
CA LEU A 3 16.20 -8.20 -15.93
C LEU A 3 15.01 -8.76 -15.16
N LEU A 4 14.96 -10.09 -15.07
CA LEU A 4 13.74 -10.89 -14.84
C LEU A 4 13.27 -10.90 -13.37
N TRP A 5 14.06 -10.33 -12.45
CA TRP A 5 13.94 -10.59 -11.01
C TRP A 5 13.18 -9.51 -10.24
N TYR A 6 12.99 -8.33 -10.83
CA TYR A 6 12.27 -7.25 -10.18
C TYR A 6 10.93 -6.99 -10.86
N ARG A 7 9.85 -7.43 -10.21
CA ARG A 7 8.48 -7.14 -10.65
C ARG A 7 7.92 -6.04 -9.78
N PHE A 8 8.12 -4.80 -10.21
CA PHE A 8 7.31 -3.70 -9.70
C PHE A 8 5.87 -3.93 -10.16
N THR A 9 4.99 -4.18 -9.21
CA THR A 9 3.58 -4.53 -9.46
C THR A 9 2.66 -3.33 -9.28
N ASP A 10 1.39 -3.49 -9.65
CA ASP A 10 0.36 -2.49 -9.32
C ASP A 10 0.08 -2.43 -7.81
N GLU A 11 0.41 -3.48 -7.05
CA GLU A 11 0.35 -3.45 -5.58
C GLU A 11 1.41 -2.52 -5.00
N ASP A 12 2.61 -2.51 -5.57
CA ASP A 12 3.66 -1.56 -5.20
C ASP A 12 3.21 -0.11 -5.51
N LYS A 13 2.56 0.12 -6.66
CA LYS A 13 1.97 1.43 -6.99
C LYS A 13 0.97 1.91 -5.94
N ARG A 14 0.01 1.05 -5.59
CA ARG A 14 -1.01 1.37 -4.57
C ARG A 14 -0.38 1.62 -3.21
N SER A 15 0.64 0.85 -2.85
CA SER A 15 1.38 1.04 -1.60
C SER A 15 2.05 2.41 -1.56
N MET A 16 2.65 2.87 -2.67
CA MET A 16 3.21 4.21 -2.76
C MET A 16 2.14 5.31 -2.68
N GLU A 17 1.00 5.14 -3.35
CA GLU A 17 -0.12 6.07 -3.29
C GLU A 17 -0.64 6.23 -1.86
N PHE A 18 -0.80 5.10 -1.15
CA PHE A 18 -1.14 5.10 0.26
C PHE A 18 -0.10 5.88 1.10
N VAL A 19 1.19 5.64 0.90
CA VAL A 19 2.25 6.37 1.62
C VAL A 19 2.18 7.87 1.36
N ARG A 20 1.96 8.31 0.11
CA ARG A 20 1.81 9.74 -0.23
C ARG A 20 0.57 10.34 0.42
N ALA A 21 -0.56 9.65 0.37
CA ALA A 21 -1.79 10.11 0.99
C ALA A 21 -1.65 10.17 2.52
N ALA A 22 -0.99 9.19 3.12
CA ALA A 22 -0.88 9.05 4.57
C ALA A 22 0.17 9.98 5.20
N LEU A 23 1.31 10.16 4.55
CA LEU A 23 2.46 10.87 5.14
C LEU A 23 2.72 12.23 4.48
N GLY A 24 2.02 12.55 3.39
CA GLY A 24 2.13 13.79 2.63
C GLY A 24 2.65 13.55 1.22
N GLN A 25 2.14 14.29 0.25
CA GLN A 25 2.39 14.03 -1.18
C GLN A 25 3.88 14.07 -1.55
N ASP A 26 4.66 14.93 -0.90
CA ASP A 26 6.10 15.07 -1.16
C ASP A 26 6.99 14.17 -0.28
N VAL A 27 6.42 13.25 0.52
CA VAL A 27 7.19 12.47 1.52
C VAL A 27 8.29 11.64 0.88
N LEU A 28 8.01 10.96 -0.23
CA LEU A 28 8.97 10.12 -0.94
C LEU A 28 10.06 10.99 -1.59
N ARG A 29 9.66 12.12 -2.17
CA ARG A 29 10.60 13.08 -2.75
C ARG A 29 11.54 13.69 -1.74
N ARG A 30 11.07 14.00 -0.54
CA ARG A 30 11.87 14.66 0.51
C ARG A 30 12.69 13.69 1.36
N PHE A 31 12.13 12.53 1.66
CA PHE A 31 12.67 11.62 2.69
C PHE A 31 12.86 10.18 2.21
N GLY A 32 12.31 9.81 1.06
CA GLY A 32 12.31 8.43 0.56
C GLY A 32 13.69 7.96 0.07
N ILE A 33 14.01 6.72 0.40
CA ILE A 33 15.14 5.95 -0.14
C ILE A 33 14.57 4.62 -0.63
N VAL A 34 14.96 4.21 -1.83
CA VAL A 34 14.51 2.95 -2.43
C VAL A 34 15.53 1.86 -2.11
N ALA A 35 15.14 0.93 -1.24
CA ALA A 35 15.92 -0.28 -1.00
C ALA A 35 15.46 -1.37 -1.99
N VAL A 36 16.37 -1.81 -2.84
CA VAL A 36 16.17 -2.95 -3.75
C VAL A 36 16.78 -4.17 -3.08
N THR A 37 15.98 -5.23 -2.89
CA THR A 37 16.42 -6.48 -2.27
C THR A 37 16.84 -7.51 -3.33
N CYS A 38 17.25 -8.71 -2.89
CA CYS A 38 17.78 -9.78 -3.75
C CYS A 38 19.10 -9.37 -4.44
N GLY A 39 19.99 -8.74 -3.67
CA GLY A 39 21.32 -8.33 -4.13
C GLY A 39 22.19 -9.50 -4.58
N ASP A 40 21.99 -10.69 -4.03
CA ASP A 40 22.61 -11.95 -4.48
C ASP A 40 22.30 -12.25 -5.95
N ASN A 41 21.03 -12.14 -6.35
CA ASN A 41 20.64 -12.32 -7.76
C ASN A 41 21.26 -11.23 -8.65
N PHE A 42 21.30 -9.98 -8.17
CA PHE A 42 21.94 -8.90 -8.90
C PHE A 42 23.45 -9.14 -9.08
N HIS A 43 24.16 -9.61 -8.06
CA HIS A 43 25.59 -9.90 -8.15
C HIS A 43 25.88 -10.98 -9.20
N PHE A 44 25.06 -12.04 -9.26
CA PHE A 44 25.18 -13.05 -10.31
C PHE A 44 24.99 -12.47 -11.72
N GLU A 45 24.00 -11.59 -11.92
CA GLU A 45 23.81 -10.91 -13.20
C GLU A 45 24.93 -9.91 -13.52
N GLN A 46 25.46 -9.22 -12.51
CA GLN A 46 26.57 -8.30 -12.65
C GLN A 46 27.84 -9.02 -13.12
N GLU A 47 28.11 -10.22 -12.61
CA GLU A 47 29.24 -11.05 -13.07
C GLU A 47 29.10 -11.43 -14.55
N GLN A 48 27.88 -11.67 -15.04
CA GLN A 48 27.63 -12.02 -16.43
C GLN A 48 27.62 -10.83 -17.38
N THR A 49 27.13 -9.68 -16.93
CA THR A 49 26.86 -8.51 -17.78
C THR A 49 27.87 -7.38 -17.63
N GLY A 50 28.58 -7.32 -16.50
CA GLY A 50 29.45 -6.22 -16.12
C GLY A 50 28.70 -4.91 -15.76
N ILE A 51 27.37 -4.92 -15.70
CA ILE A 51 26.55 -3.73 -15.46
C ILE A 51 26.53 -3.41 -13.96
N SER A 52 26.86 -2.17 -13.59
CA SER A 52 26.79 -1.72 -12.19
C SER A 52 25.34 -1.51 -11.74
N PHE A 53 25.10 -1.51 -10.42
CA PHE A 53 23.77 -1.28 -9.87
C PHE A 53 23.17 0.06 -10.31
N ASP A 54 23.96 1.13 -10.35
CA ASP A 54 23.47 2.44 -10.80
C ASP A 54 23.10 2.44 -12.30
N GLN A 55 23.87 1.72 -13.12
CA GLN A 55 23.56 1.55 -14.54
C GLN A 55 22.27 0.72 -14.71
N TRP A 56 22.13 -0.34 -13.91
CA TRP A 56 20.93 -1.17 -13.88
C TRP A 56 19.69 -0.36 -13.54
N VAL A 57 19.74 0.42 -12.47
CA VAL A 57 18.65 1.32 -12.05
C VAL A 57 18.32 2.30 -13.19
N GLY A 58 19.33 2.87 -13.84
CA GLY A 58 19.15 3.80 -14.96
C GLY A 58 18.54 3.20 -16.22
N GLN A 59 18.55 1.87 -16.37
CA GLN A 59 17.91 1.16 -17.48
C GLN A 59 16.47 0.74 -17.18
N GLN A 60 16.02 0.87 -15.92
CA GLN A 60 14.66 0.52 -15.56
C GLN A 60 13.66 1.54 -16.12
N THR A 61 12.42 1.10 -16.34
CA THR A 61 11.35 1.91 -16.94
C THR A 61 10.04 1.72 -16.18
N GLY A 62 9.05 2.57 -16.45
CA GLY A 62 7.75 2.53 -15.80
C GLY A 62 7.80 2.94 -14.33
N ALA A 63 6.86 2.42 -13.53
CA ALA A 63 6.62 2.93 -12.18
C ALA A 63 7.79 2.76 -11.20
N PHE A 64 8.67 1.78 -11.40
CA PHE A 64 9.91 1.72 -10.62
C PHE A 64 10.83 2.90 -10.93
N ASN A 65 11.01 3.24 -12.21
CA ASN A 65 11.79 4.42 -12.59
C ASN A 65 11.12 5.69 -12.04
N ASP A 66 9.80 5.78 -12.08
CA ASP A 66 9.07 6.92 -11.53
C ASP A 66 9.33 7.08 -10.01
N LEU A 67 9.30 5.98 -9.26
CA LEU A 67 9.65 5.96 -7.83
C LEU A 67 11.11 6.37 -7.59
N VAL A 68 12.04 5.82 -8.36
CA VAL A 68 13.47 6.15 -8.24
C VAL A 68 13.71 7.63 -8.53
N VAL A 69 13.06 8.18 -9.56
CA VAL A 69 13.14 9.60 -9.91
C VAL A 69 12.54 10.48 -8.82
N GLU A 70 11.35 10.11 -8.30
CA GLU A 70 10.71 10.81 -7.19
C GLU A 70 11.63 10.85 -5.97
N CYS A 71 12.21 9.72 -5.59
CA CYS A 71 13.20 9.59 -4.52
C CYS A 71 14.58 10.18 -4.87
N GLN A 72 14.70 10.98 -5.93
CA GLN A 72 15.94 11.67 -6.33
C GLN A 72 17.13 10.71 -6.51
N ARG A 73 16.86 9.51 -7.04
CA ARG A 73 17.85 8.44 -7.25
C ARG A 73 18.57 8.00 -5.97
N ARG A 74 17.94 8.16 -4.81
CA ARG A 74 18.43 7.58 -3.56
C ARG A 74 18.07 6.09 -3.53
N THR A 75 18.93 5.26 -4.11
CA THR A 75 18.77 3.82 -4.16
C THR A 75 19.88 3.11 -3.38
N VAL A 76 19.56 1.94 -2.83
CA VAL A 76 20.52 1.02 -2.20
C VAL A 76 20.16 -0.41 -2.58
N LEU A 77 21.17 -1.28 -2.70
CA LEU A 77 20.99 -2.70 -2.98
C LEU A 77 21.30 -3.51 -1.72
N PHE A 78 20.41 -4.44 -1.37
CA PHE A 78 20.52 -5.29 -0.20
C PHE A 78 20.52 -6.77 -0.62
N ASP A 79 21.58 -7.47 -0.23
CA ASP A 79 21.61 -8.93 -0.17
C ASP A 79 21.24 -9.36 1.25
N ASN A 80 19.96 -9.67 1.46
CA ASN A 80 19.45 -10.10 2.76
C ASN A 80 19.84 -11.56 3.11
N MET A 81 20.45 -12.29 2.18
CA MET A 81 20.83 -13.70 2.34
C MET A 81 22.31 -13.86 2.68
N THR A 82 23.12 -12.81 2.52
CA THR A 82 24.55 -12.86 2.82
C THR A 82 24.84 -13.19 4.29
N ARG A 83 25.85 -14.05 4.49
CA ARG A 83 26.41 -14.36 5.80
C ARG A 83 27.73 -13.62 6.06
N ASP A 84 28.21 -12.85 5.08
CA ASP A 84 29.42 -12.06 5.21
C ASP A 84 29.11 -10.76 5.98
N GLU A 85 29.64 -10.66 7.20
CA GLU A 85 29.47 -9.49 8.05
C GLU A 85 30.10 -8.23 7.44
N ALA A 86 31.21 -8.35 6.70
CA ALA A 86 31.81 -7.21 6.03
C ALA A 86 30.89 -6.65 4.93
N LEU A 87 30.22 -7.54 4.18
CA LEU A 87 29.25 -7.13 3.16
C LEU A 87 28.02 -6.46 3.80
N LYS A 88 27.51 -7.00 4.91
CA LYS A 88 26.41 -6.36 5.67
C LYS A 88 26.80 -4.97 6.14
N ASP A 89 27.99 -4.81 6.70
CA ASP A 89 28.51 -3.51 7.16
C ASP A 89 28.64 -2.50 6.01
N VAL A 90 29.01 -2.96 4.81
CA VAL A 90 29.05 -2.11 3.61
C VAL A 90 27.63 -1.66 3.23
N GLN A 91 26.66 -2.58 3.15
CA GLN A 91 25.26 -2.25 2.79
C GLN A 91 24.63 -1.27 3.79
N ILE A 92 24.83 -1.50 5.09
CA ILE A 92 24.34 -0.61 6.15
C ILE A 92 25.01 0.77 6.04
N ARG A 93 26.33 0.84 5.82
CA ARG A 93 27.03 2.13 5.67
C ARG A 93 26.52 2.92 4.47
N GLN A 94 26.29 2.27 3.33
CA GLN A 94 25.72 2.91 2.15
C GLN A 94 24.34 3.52 2.44
N LEU A 95 23.47 2.76 3.12
CA LEU A 95 22.16 3.27 3.54
C LEU A 95 22.29 4.48 4.49
N LEU A 96 23.14 4.37 5.53
CA LEU A 96 23.35 5.45 6.48
C LEU A 96 23.93 6.71 5.82
N GLU A 97 24.78 6.57 4.82
CA GLU A 97 25.28 7.69 4.04
C GLU A 97 24.14 8.38 3.29
N LYS A 98 23.26 7.63 2.62
CA LYS A 98 22.06 8.21 1.98
C LYS A 98 21.15 8.90 2.99
N VAL A 99 20.95 8.31 4.17
CA VAL A 99 20.14 8.90 5.25
C VAL A 99 20.76 10.20 5.77
N ARG A 100 22.09 10.25 5.96
CA ARG A 100 22.79 11.48 6.38
C ARG A 100 22.70 12.59 5.34
N ASN A 101 22.62 12.22 4.06
CA ASN A 101 22.49 13.14 2.94
C ASN A 101 21.02 13.51 2.65
N LEU A 102 20.04 12.95 3.37
CA LEU A 102 18.68 13.48 3.38
C LEU A 102 18.69 14.89 3.98
N SER A 103 17.75 15.73 3.56
CA SER A 103 17.68 17.15 3.95
C SER A 103 17.96 17.38 5.43
N SER A 104 18.56 18.52 5.78
CA SER A 104 18.83 18.93 7.17
C SER A 104 17.58 18.91 8.08
N VAL A 105 16.39 18.88 7.49
CA VAL A 105 15.11 18.76 8.17
C VAL A 105 14.66 17.30 8.16
N ARG A 106 14.30 16.78 9.34
CA ARG A 106 13.69 15.44 9.49
C ARG A 106 12.19 15.50 9.26
N TYR A 107 11.58 14.37 8.93
CA TYR A 107 10.14 14.23 9.05
C TYR A 107 9.71 14.45 10.51
N THR A 108 8.65 15.22 10.73
CA THR A 108 8.22 15.65 12.08
C THR A 108 6.75 15.31 12.33
N ALA A 109 6.33 15.37 13.59
CA ALA A 109 4.93 15.24 13.97
C ALA A 109 4.04 16.30 13.29
N GLU A 110 4.57 17.48 12.99
CA GLU A 110 3.85 18.51 12.23
C GLU A 110 3.53 18.04 10.80
N HIS A 111 4.53 17.50 10.08
CA HIS A 111 4.31 16.91 8.75
C HIS A 111 3.27 15.78 8.79
N PHE A 112 3.33 14.96 9.84
CA PHE A 112 2.34 13.92 10.08
C PHE A 112 0.96 14.54 10.28
N ASN A 113 0.79 15.51 11.16
CA ASN A 113 -0.51 16.11 11.46
C ASN A 113 -1.11 16.84 10.25
N LEU A 114 -0.30 17.50 9.43
CA LEU A 114 -0.74 18.14 8.19
C LEU A 114 -1.39 17.14 7.21
N SER A 115 -0.95 15.88 7.25
CA SER A 115 -1.45 14.81 6.38
C SER A 115 -2.62 14.00 7.00
N ALA A 116 -3.17 14.43 8.14
CA ALA A 116 -4.22 13.70 8.86
C ALA A 116 -5.47 13.45 8.00
N LYS A 117 -5.89 14.43 7.19
CA LYS A 117 -7.03 14.26 6.28
C LYS A 117 -6.80 13.17 5.24
N GLY A 118 -5.57 13.07 4.71
CA GLY A 118 -5.20 12.03 3.75
C GLY A 118 -5.26 10.66 4.40
N ARG A 119 -4.64 10.47 5.57
CA ARG A 119 -4.72 9.22 6.34
C ARG A 119 -6.15 8.78 6.63
N GLN A 120 -7.00 9.72 7.07
CA GLN A 120 -8.37 9.37 7.42
C GLN A 120 -9.13 8.85 6.20
N ARG A 121 -8.90 9.42 5.01
CA ARG A 121 -9.50 8.93 3.76
C ARG A 121 -9.02 7.53 3.42
N GLU A 122 -7.71 7.29 3.49
CA GLU A 122 -7.16 5.97 3.20
C GLU A 122 -7.65 4.89 4.18
N LEU A 123 -7.76 5.22 5.47
CA LEU A 123 -8.31 4.31 6.48
C LEU A 123 -9.77 3.96 6.20
N VAL A 124 -10.57 4.95 5.78
CA VAL A 124 -11.98 4.70 5.41
C VAL A 124 -12.06 3.87 4.12
N ALA A 125 -11.24 4.17 3.12
CA ALA A 125 -11.19 3.43 1.86
C ALA A 125 -10.74 1.96 2.07
N ALA A 126 -9.82 1.72 3.00
CA ALA A 126 -9.40 0.36 3.36
C ALA A 126 -10.52 -0.45 4.03
N GLU A 127 -11.42 0.21 4.77
CA GLU A 127 -12.58 -0.41 5.42
C GLU A 127 -13.80 -0.56 4.49
N GLU A 128 -13.84 0.19 3.38
CA GLU A 128 -14.97 0.22 2.44
C GLU A 128 -15.42 -1.17 1.98
N PRO A 129 -14.54 -2.10 1.54
CA PRO A 129 -14.98 -3.42 1.09
C PRO A 129 -15.68 -4.22 2.20
N ARG A 130 -15.20 -4.09 3.44
CA ARG A 130 -15.79 -4.77 4.60
C ARG A 130 -17.15 -4.16 4.95
N ILE A 131 -17.27 -2.84 4.90
CA ILE A 131 -18.54 -2.13 5.09
C ILE A 131 -19.55 -2.56 4.03
N CYS A 132 -19.18 -2.51 2.74
CA CYS A 132 -20.01 -2.93 1.62
C CYS A 132 -20.46 -4.39 1.75
N MET A 133 -19.56 -5.30 2.11
CA MET A 133 -19.89 -6.71 2.33
C MET A 133 -20.93 -6.89 3.45
N ASN A 134 -20.75 -6.20 4.59
CA ASN A 134 -21.69 -6.25 5.70
C ASN A 134 -23.08 -5.70 5.31
N VAL A 135 -23.11 -4.58 4.58
CA VAL A 135 -24.36 -3.98 4.07
C VAL A 135 -25.05 -4.95 3.11
N MET A 136 -24.30 -5.54 2.17
CA MET A 136 -24.84 -6.49 1.21
C MET A 136 -25.42 -7.75 1.89
N GLN A 137 -24.76 -8.25 2.93
CA GLN A 137 -25.28 -9.35 3.75
C GLN A 137 -26.60 -8.97 4.46
N GLN A 138 -26.68 -7.78 5.04
CA GLN A 138 -27.92 -7.28 5.65
C GLN A 138 -29.06 -7.15 4.64
N VAL A 139 -28.78 -6.55 3.47
CA VAL A 139 -29.77 -6.40 2.38
C VAL A 139 -30.27 -7.77 1.89
N THR A 140 -29.36 -8.74 1.75
CA THR A 140 -29.71 -10.10 1.32
C THR A 140 -30.58 -10.79 2.37
N SER A 141 -30.20 -10.71 3.65
CA SER A 141 -30.98 -11.25 4.78
C SER A 141 -32.39 -10.67 4.84
N ILE A 142 -32.53 -9.34 4.69
CA ILE A 142 -33.82 -8.64 4.69
C ILE A 142 -34.66 -9.09 3.49
N SER A 143 -34.05 -9.20 2.31
CA SER A 143 -34.73 -9.63 1.09
C SER A 143 -35.27 -11.06 1.19
N ASP A 144 -34.48 -11.98 1.76
CA ASP A 144 -34.88 -13.38 1.93
C ASP A 144 -35.93 -13.56 3.04
N GLU A 145 -35.90 -12.73 4.07
CA GLU A 145 -36.92 -12.69 5.11
C GLU A 145 -38.24 -12.13 4.55
N LEU A 146 -38.19 -11.06 3.75
CA LEU A 146 -39.35 -10.51 3.07
C LEU A 146 -39.97 -11.53 2.10
N ARG A 147 -39.17 -12.25 1.32
CA ARG A 147 -39.67 -13.32 0.42
C ARG A 147 -40.37 -14.43 1.20
N ARG A 148 -39.82 -14.83 2.35
CA ARG A 148 -40.40 -15.87 3.23
C ARG A 148 -41.72 -15.43 3.84
N ILE A 149 -41.78 -14.18 4.29
CA ILE A 149 -43.01 -13.56 4.76
C ILE A 149 -44.01 -13.61 3.61
N LEU A 150 -43.76 -12.95 2.48
CA LEU A 150 -44.70 -12.88 1.34
C LEU A 150 -45.16 -14.22 0.73
N SER A 151 -44.50 -15.33 1.07
CA SER A 151 -44.90 -16.69 0.69
C SER A 151 -45.90 -17.38 1.64
N SER A 152 -46.33 -16.74 2.74
CA SER A 152 -47.27 -17.32 3.72
C SER A 152 -48.61 -16.54 3.77
N ASN A 153 -49.44 -16.75 4.80
CA ASN A 153 -50.81 -16.23 4.84
C ASN A 153 -50.85 -14.75 5.31
N PRO A 154 -51.41 -13.80 4.52
CA PRO A 154 -51.22 -12.36 4.70
C PRO A 154 -51.66 -11.76 6.04
N GLU A 155 -52.68 -12.32 6.71
CA GLU A 155 -53.13 -11.82 8.03
C GLU A 155 -52.18 -12.18 9.18
N SER A 156 -51.41 -13.26 9.06
CA SER A 156 -50.46 -13.71 10.08
C SER A 156 -49.11 -12.98 10.05
N GLU A 157 -48.89 -12.16 9.01
CA GLU A 157 -47.58 -11.61 8.67
C GLU A 157 -47.38 -10.14 9.02
N ILE A 158 -48.46 -9.43 9.32
CA ILE A 158 -48.44 -8.02 9.71
C ILE A 158 -47.43 -7.76 10.86
N PRO A 159 -47.32 -8.60 11.90
CA PRO A 159 -46.31 -8.41 12.95
C PRO A 159 -44.88 -8.57 12.44
N ALA A 160 -44.62 -9.54 11.55
CA ALA A 160 -43.30 -9.80 10.99
C ALA A 160 -42.85 -8.67 10.05
N LEU A 161 -43.76 -8.15 9.21
CA LEU A 161 -43.50 -6.99 8.35
C LEU A 161 -43.17 -5.73 9.16
N ARG A 162 -43.89 -5.49 10.27
CA ARG A 162 -43.60 -4.37 11.18
C ARG A 162 -42.22 -4.49 11.82
N ALA A 163 -41.84 -5.68 12.27
CA ALA A 163 -40.51 -5.94 12.84
C ALA A 163 -39.39 -5.70 11.81
N LEU A 164 -39.62 -6.11 10.57
CA LEU A 164 -38.69 -5.89 9.45
C LEU A 164 -38.54 -4.40 9.12
N LEU A 165 -39.64 -3.64 9.15
CA LEU A 165 -39.65 -2.19 8.91
C LEU A 165 -38.79 -1.44 9.95
N VAL A 166 -38.94 -1.77 11.24
CA VAL A 166 -38.15 -1.17 12.33
C VAL A 166 -36.65 -1.45 12.14
N ARG A 167 -36.30 -2.63 11.62
CA ARG A 167 -34.91 -2.99 11.33
C ARG A 167 -34.35 -2.19 10.15
N CYS A 168 -35.14 -1.97 9.09
CA CYS A 168 -34.77 -1.10 7.97
C CYS A 168 -34.55 0.35 8.41
N ASP A 169 -35.42 0.89 9.28
CA ASP A 169 -35.28 2.27 9.78
C ASP A 169 -33.99 2.47 10.59
N ARG A 170 -33.58 1.46 11.37
CA ARG A 170 -32.31 1.50 12.12
C ARG A 170 -31.09 1.51 11.19
N LEU A 171 -31.16 0.83 10.05
CA LEU A 171 -30.09 0.81 9.04
C LEU A 171 -29.98 2.14 8.28
N ASN A 172 -31.09 2.86 8.08
CA ASN A 172 -31.09 4.20 7.48
C ASN A 172 -30.64 5.32 8.43
N SER A 173 -30.61 5.04 9.74
CA SER A 173 -30.29 6.02 10.79
C SER A 173 -28.85 5.90 11.33
N SER A 174 -28.07 4.95 10.81
CA SER A 174 -26.67 4.67 11.18
C SER A 174 -25.72 5.15 10.10
#